data_AF-A0A5N4CPF9-F1
#
_entry.id   AF-A0A5N4CPF9-F1
#
_cell.length_a   1.000
_cell.length_b   1.000
_cell.length_c   1.000
_cell.angle_alpha   90.00
_cell.angle_beta   90.00
_cell.angle_gamma   90.00
#
_symmetry.space_group_name_H-M   'P 1'
#
loop_
_entity.id
_entity.type
_entity.pdbx_description
1 polymer ?
#
loop_
_entity_poly.entity_id
_entity_poly.type
_entity_poly.pdbx_seq_one_letter_code
_entity_poly.pdbx_strand_id
1 'polypeptide(L)'
;MSLSTTAVLETGVISVWKKSKRIVNDELPTCILCGTVTVKTSVKEFTETSALFEDGTVEENIDIVIFTTGYTFSFPFLEEPLKSLCTKKIFLYKQVFPSNLERTTLAIIGFISLTGSILAGTELQARWATRVFKGLCKIPPSQKLMAEVVKKEQLIERGLMKDPSGDKLDYISYMDDLAACIGTKPSIPLLFLQDPRLAWEVFFGPCTPYQYRLMGPGKWDGARTAILTQWDRTLKPLRTRVVPDSSKPASRSHYLKVWAAPILLASLLLICKSSLFSKLVPDKLQDRISSYLILVVIRQYSKLGHQNLVLQLPLHFKRCHPVLLNCELCPASSLRHKLLPLPATRIHT
;
A
#
# COMPACT_ATOMS: atom_id res chain seq x y z
N MET A 1 46.51 -2.58 -2.44
CA MET A 1 45.15 -3.09 -2.73
C MET A 1 44.35 -1.91 -3.22
N SER A 2 44.13 -1.79 -4.53
CA SER A 2 43.24 -0.75 -5.06
C SER A 2 41.83 -1.11 -4.65
N LEU A 3 41.18 -0.20 -3.91
CA LEU A 3 39.75 -0.27 -3.66
C LEU A 3 39.09 -0.02 -5.02
N SER A 4 38.49 -1.05 -5.64
CA SER A 4 37.67 -0.83 -6.83
C SER A 4 36.42 -0.08 -6.40
N THR A 5 36.26 1.16 -6.87
CA THR A 5 35.08 1.97 -6.54
C THR A 5 33.95 1.55 -7.47
N THR A 6 32.95 0.84 -6.91
CA THR A 6 31.74 0.46 -7.66
C THR A 6 30.64 1.46 -7.35
N ALA A 7 30.19 2.20 -8.37
CA ALA A 7 29.05 3.09 -8.26
C ALA A 7 27.76 2.34 -8.63
N VAL A 8 26.82 2.23 -7.68
CA VAL A 8 25.48 1.69 -7.93
C VAL A 8 24.52 2.86 -8.07
N LEU A 9 23.86 2.95 -9.22
CA LEU A 9 22.96 4.03 -9.54
C LEU A 9 21.50 3.57 -9.49
N GLU A 10 20.73 4.21 -8.63
CA GLU A 10 19.28 4.27 -8.74
C GLU A 10 18.91 5.63 -9.36
N THR A 11 18.88 5.72 -10.69
CA THR A 11 18.31 6.91 -11.35
C THR A 11 16.79 6.84 -11.27
N GLY A 12 16.26 7.40 -10.18
CA GLY A 12 14.84 7.66 -10.04
C GLY A 12 14.64 9.13 -9.75
N VAL A 13 13.85 9.83 -10.56
CA VAL A 13 13.29 11.14 -10.19
C VAL A 13 12.47 10.94 -8.91
N ILE A 14 13.07 11.27 -7.76
CA ILE A 14 12.37 11.30 -6.48
C ILE A 14 11.67 12.65 -6.42
N SER A 15 10.46 12.72 -6.97
CA SER A 15 9.55 13.79 -6.61
C SER A 15 9.25 13.70 -5.11
N VAL A 16 9.37 14.84 -4.43
CA VAL A 16 9.45 15.05 -2.96
C VAL A 16 8.25 14.49 -2.16
N TRP A 17 7.29 13.80 -2.78
CA TRP A 17 6.12 13.22 -2.12
C TRP A 17 5.77 11.81 -2.60
N LYS A 18 6.74 11.02 -3.06
CA LYS A 18 6.51 9.61 -3.44
C LYS A 18 6.67 8.69 -2.22
N LYS A 19 5.59 7.98 -1.88
CA LYS A 19 5.50 6.96 -0.81
C LYS A 19 6.79 6.13 -0.75
N SER A 20 7.49 6.16 0.39
CA SER A 20 8.80 5.50 0.59
C SER A 20 8.74 4.04 0.12
N LYS A 21 9.56 3.70 -0.87
CA LYS A 21 9.81 2.30 -1.25
C LYS A 21 10.60 1.67 -0.12
N ARG A 22 10.01 0.69 0.57
CA ARG A 22 10.72 -0.11 1.58
C ARG A 22 11.71 -1.04 0.89
N ILE A 23 12.98 -0.92 1.27
CA ILE A 23 14.06 -1.83 0.88
C ILE A 23 14.19 -2.87 2.00
N VAL A 24 14.39 -4.14 1.64
CA VAL A 24 14.68 -5.23 2.58
C VAL A 24 16.14 -5.61 2.38
N ASN A 25 17.00 -5.20 3.31
CA ASN A 25 18.42 -5.52 3.30
C ASN A 25 18.95 -5.41 4.74
N ASP A 26 19.50 -6.50 5.27
CA ASP A 26 19.99 -6.56 6.66
C ASP A 26 21.40 -5.96 6.81
N GLU A 27 22.20 -5.94 5.74
CA GLU A 27 23.62 -5.53 5.76
C GLU A 27 23.82 -4.04 5.46
N LEU A 28 22.95 -3.45 4.64
CA LEU A 28 23.10 -2.06 4.16
C LEU A 28 23.33 -1.04 5.29
N PRO A 29 22.58 -1.07 6.43
CA PRO A 29 22.85 -0.15 7.53
C PRO A 29 24.26 -0.27 8.10
N THR A 30 24.76 -1.50 8.27
CA THR A 30 26.12 -1.77 8.77
C THR A 30 27.16 -1.29 7.78
N CYS A 31 26.97 -1.55 6.48
CA CYS A 31 27.88 -1.09 5.43
C CYS A 31 28.00 0.44 5.38
N ILE A 32 26.90 1.16 5.61
CA ILE A 32 26.88 2.63 5.71
C ILE A 32 27.65 3.09 6.94
N LEU A 33 27.38 2.51 8.10
CA LEU A 33 28.05 2.87 9.35
C LEU A 33 29.56 2.62 9.30
N CYS A 34 30.01 1.55 8.63
CA CYS A 34 31.42 1.23 8.47
C CYS A 34 32.10 2.00 7.33
N GLY A 35 31.38 2.84 6.57
CA GLY A 35 31.94 3.61 5.45
C GLY A 35 32.27 2.79 4.20
N THR A 36 31.87 1.52 4.15
CA THR A 36 32.03 0.66 2.96
C THR A 36 31.04 0.99 1.85
N VAL A 37 29.90 1.59 2.21
CA VAL A 37 28.89 2.10 1.27
C VAL A 37 28.56 3.54 1.67
N THR A 38 28.70 4.46 0.73
CA THR A 38 28.32 5.86 0.91
C THR A 38 27.13 6.17 0.04
N VAL A 39 26.04 6.65 0.64
CA VAL A 39 24.84 7.05 -0.11
C VAL A 39 25.04 8.46 -0.67
N LYS A 40 24.84 8.61 -1.98
CA LYS A 40 24.94 9.89 -2.69
C LYS A 40 23.56 10.34 -3.21
N THR A 41 23.45 11.62 -3.56
CA THR A 41 22.27 12.16 -4.25
C THR A 41 22.20 11.65 -5.71
N SER A 42 21.22 12.10 -6.49
CA SER A 42 21.11 11.66 -7.89
C SER A 42 22.35 12.10 -8.68
N VAL A 43 22.72 11.32 -9.69
CA VAL A 43 23.79 11.75 -10.62
C VAL A 43 23.25 12.83 -11.55
N LYS A 44 24.01 13.91 -11.66
CA LYS A 44 23.78 15.01 -12.58
C LYS A 44 24.45 14.76 -13.94
N GLU A 45 25.70 14.32 -13.94
CA GLU A 45 26.50 14.13 -15.16
C GLU A 45 27.60 13.09 -14.95
N PHE A 46 27.93 12.34 -16.01
CA PHE A 46 29.13 11.50 -16.08
C PHE A 46 30.19 12.18 -16.93
N THR A 47 31.44 12.08 -16.49
CA THR A 47 32.61 12.39 -17.31
C THR A 47 33.24 11.08 -17.81
N GLU A 48 34.44 11.15 -18.41
CA GLU A 48 35.17 9.95 -18.85
C GLU A 48 35.46 8.96 -17.71
N THR A 49 35.70 9.45 -16.49
CA THR A 49 36.13 8.63 -15.35
C THR A 49 35.45 8.99 -14.02
N SER A 50 34.50 9.94 -14.01
CA SER A 50 33.91 10.47 -12.78
C SER A 50 32.39 10.67 -12.90
N ALA A 51 31.73 10.83 -11.76
CA ALA A 51 30.32 11.21 -11.68
C ALA A 51 30.13 12.46 -10.81
N LEU A 52 29.41 13.45 -11.34
CA LEU A 52 28.97 14.65 -10.63
C LEU A 52 27.55 14.43 -10.09
N PHE A 53 27.33 14.70 -8.82
CA PHE A 53 26.04 14.54 -8.14
C PHE A 53 25.29 15.86 -7.98
N GLU A 54 23.99 15.80 -7.71
CA GLU A 54 23.11 16.98 -7.58
C GLU A 54 23.52 17.92 -6.43
N ASP A 55 24.14 17.40 -5.38
CA ASP A 55 24.70 18.18 -4.27
C ASP A 55 26.03 18.87 -4.61
N GLY A 56 26.52 18.72 -5.85
CA GLY A 56 27.77 19.29 -6.33
C GLY A 56 29.01 18.47 -5.98
N THR A 57 28.87 17.34 -5.27
CA THR A 57 30.00 16.44 -5.00
C THR A 57 30.39 15.69 -6.27
N VAL A 58 31.68 15.34 -6.38
CA VAL A 58 32.22 14.55 -7.49
C VAL A 58 32.86 13.29 -6.92
N GLU A 59 32.57 12.14 -7.54
CA GLU A 59 33.29 10.89 -7.28
C GLU A 59 34.16 10.59 -8.50
N GLU A 60 35.47 10.49 -8.27
CA GLU A 60 36.48 10.29 -9.32
C GLU A 60 36.92 8.83 -9.40
N ASN A 61 37.51 8.44 -10.53
CA ASN A 61 38.09 7.12 -10.75
C ASN A 61 37.07 5.98 -10.59
N ILE A 62 35.90 6.15 -11.18
CA ILE A 62 34.85 5.13 -11.21
C ILE A 62 35.21 4.07 -12.25
N ASP A 63 35.43 2.84 -11.80
CA ASP A 63 35.73 1.71 -12.69
C ASP A 63 34.45 1.07 -13.27
N ILE A 64 33.39 1.03 -12.46
CA ILE A 64 32.16 0.28 -12.79
C ILE A 64 30.93 1.10 -12.39
N VAL A 65 30.00 1.19 -13.34
CA VAL A 65 28.67 1.76 -13.13
C VAL A 65 27.63 0.65 -13.25
N ILE A 66 26.83 0.44 -12.20
CA ILE A 66 25.76 -0.56 -12.16
C ILE A 66 24.40 0.15 -12.13
N PHE A 67 23.59 -0.03 -13.19
CA PHE A 67 22.23 0.50 -13.25
C PHE A 67 21.23 -0.47 -12.62
N THR A 68 20.75 -0.14 -11.43
CA THR A 68 19.73 -0.91 -10.71
C THR A 68 18.36 -0.23 -10.76
N THR A 69 17.96 0.23 -11.95
CA THR A 69 16.79 1.11 -12.19
C THR A 69 15.46 0.37 -12.35
N GLY A 70 15.48 -0.96 -12.22
CA GLY A 70 14.31 -1.82 -12.35
C GLY A 70 14.05 -2.27 -13.78
N TYR A 71 12.80 -2.64 -14.07
CA TYR A 71 12.41 -3.26 -15.33
C TYR A 71 11.16 -2.59 -15.91
N THR A 72 11.09 -2.54 -17.23
CA THR A 72 9.85 -2.35 -17.98
C THR A 72 9.32 -3.71 -18.42
N PHE A 73 8.06 -3.77 -18.80
CA PHE A 73 7.40 -5.01 -19.25
C PHE A 73 6.70 -4.74 -20.58
N SER A 74 6.64 -5.75 -21.44
CA SER A 74 5.92 -5.70 -22.70
C SER A 74 5.38 -7.08 -23.07
N PHE A 75 4.34 -7.10 -23.90
CA PHE A 75 3.75 -8.32 -24.44
C PHE A 75 3.91 -8.32 -25.98
N PRO A 76 5.12 -8.59 -26.51
CA PRO A 76 5.41 -8.42 -27.94
C PRO A 76 4.62 -9.39 -28.84
N PHE A 77 4.11 -10.48 -28.27
CA PHE A 77 3.29 -11.48 -28.95
C PHE A 77 1.80 -11.09 -29.06
N LEU A 78 1.37 -9.96 -28.47
CA LEU A 78 0.01 -9.45 -28.61
C LEU A 78 -0.03 -8.36 -29.69
N GLU A 79 -1.14 -8.32 -30.43
CA GLU A 79 -1.42 -7.28 -31.43
C GLU A 79 -2.09 -6.06 -30.79
N GLU A 80 -2.02 -4.90 -31.45
CA GLU A 80 -2.79 -3.73 -31.05
C GLU A 80 -4.29 -3.91 -31.39
N PRO A 81 -5.22 -3.38 -30.58
CA PRO A 81 -5.00 -2.53 -29.40
C PRO A 81 -4.76 -3.31 -28.10
N LEU A 82 -4.80 -4.64 -28.13
CA LEU A 82 -4.74 -5.47 -26.92
C LEU A 82 -3.40 -5.33 -26.20
N LYS A 83 -2.30 -5.24 -26.95
CA LYS A 83 -0.94 -5.03 -26.42
C LYS A 83 -0.83 -3.77 -25.54
N SER A 84 -1.24 -2.60 -26.05
CA SER A 84 -1.17 -1.34 -25.30
C SER A 84 -2.10 -1.34 -24.08
N LEU A 85 -3.31 -1.90 -24.22
CA LEU A 85 -4.26 -2.01 -23.11
C LEU A 85 -3.77 -2.93 -22.00
N CYS A 86 -3.24 -4.11 -22.36
CA CYS A 86 -2.73 -5.08 -21.39
C CYS A 86 -1.52 -4.57 -20.61
N THR A 87 -0.76 -3.64 -21.18
CA THR A 87 0.38 -3.01 -20.53
C THR A 87 -0.07 -2.05 -19.42
N LYS A 88 -1.30 -1.53 -19.50
CA LYS A 88 -1.88 -0.64 -18.49
C LYS A 88 -2.73 -1.44 -17.50
N LYS A 89 -2.24 -1.63 -16.27
CA LYS A 89 -2.92 -2.39 -15.21
C LYS A 89 -4.38 -1.99 -14.97
N ILE A 90 -4.74 -0.72 -15.21
CA ILE A 90 -6.11 -0.22 -15.05
C ILE A 90 -7.11 -0.90 -16.00
N PHE A 91 -6.65 -1.36 -17.18
CA PHE A 91 -7.47 -2.08 -18.16
C PHE A 91 -7.61 -3.57 -17.85
N LEU A 92 -6.97 -4.06 -16.80
CA LEU A 92 -7.06 -5.45 -16.39
C LEU A 92 -8.00 -5.59 -15.19
N TYR A 93 -9.15 -6.21 -15.40
CA TYR A 93 -10.08 -6.54 -14.33
C TYR A 93 -9.39 -7.45 -13.31
N LYS A 94 -9.32 -6.96 -12.06
CA LYS A 94 -8.56 -7.56 -10.94
C LYS A 94 -7.11 -7.91 -11.30
N GLN A 95 -6.50 -7.15 -12.23
CA GLN A 95 -5.14 -7.38 -12.76
C GLN A 95 -4.95 -8.78 -13.40
N VAL A 96 -6.02 -9.35 -13.96
CA VAL A 96 -5.98 -10.66 -14.64
C VAL A 96 -6.57 -10.59 -16.04
N PHE A 97 -7.83 -10.14 -16.17
CA PHE A 97 -8.55 -10.23 -17.43
C PHE A 97 -8.59 -8.89 -18.17
N PRO A 98 -8.22 -8.83 -19.45
CA PRO A 98 -8.39 -7.63 -20.25
C PRO A 98 -9.87 -7.22 -20.34
N SER A 99 -10.17 -5.98 -19.96
CA SER A 99 -11.54 -5.47 -19.86
C SER A 99 -12.23 -5.30 -21.21
N ASN A 100 -11.48 -5.24 -22.32
CA ASN A 100 -11.98 -4.96 -23.66
C ASN A 100 -12.39 -6.20 -24.46
N LEU A 101 -12.14 -7.42 -23.96
CA LEU A 101 -12.43 -8.65 -24.68
C LEU A 101 -13.90 -9.06 -24.52
N GLU A 102 -14.60 -9.29 -25.64
CA GLU A 102 -15.98 -9.77 -25.63
C GLU A 102 -16.12 -11.13 -24.95
N ARG A 103 -15.15 -12.01 -25.18
CA ARG A 103 -15.06 -13.34 -24.56
C ARG A 103 -13.87 -13.40 -23.62
N THR A 104 -14.08 -13.99 -22.45
CA THR A 104 -13.04 -14.14 -21.44
C THR A 104 -12.16 -15.36 -21.73
N THR A 105 -11.31 -15.27 -22.77
CA THR A 105 -10.42 -16.36 -23.22
C THR A 105 -8.95 -16.09 -23.00
N LEU A 106 -8.58 -14.89 -22.55
CA LEU A 106 -7.21 -14.50 -22.23
C LEU A 106 -7.12 -14.04 -20.77
N ALA A 107 -6.07 -14.48 -20.07
CA ALA A 107 -5.76 -14.07 -18.71
C ALA A 107 -4.26 -13.79 -18.59
N ILE A 108 -3.91 -12.68 -17.96
CA ILE A 108 -2.53 -12.31 -17.63
C ILE A 108 -2.29 -12.70 -16.18
N ILE A 109 -1.34 -13.61 -15.95
CA ILE A 109 -1.01 -14.10 -14.61
C ILE A 109 0.31 -13.49 -14.16
N GLY A 110 0.37 -13.03 -12.92
CA GLY A 110 1.58 -12.50 -12.29
C GLY A 110 1.94 -11.07 -12.66
N PHE A 111 1.14 -10.41 -13.51
CA PHE A 111 1.30 -8.99 -13.78
C PHE A 111 0.69 -8.12 -12.65
N ILE A 112 1.20 -8.34 -11.44
CA ILE A 112 0.75 -7.76 -10.18
C ILE A 112 1.93 -7.33 -9.32
N SER A 113 1.68 -6.39 -8.42
CA SER A 113 2.67 -5.99 -7.41
C SER A 113 1.98 -6.02 -6.05
N LEU A 114 2.40 -6.92 -5.16
CA LEU A 114 1.76 -7.13 -3.86
C LEU A 114 2.68 -6.69 -2.71
N THR A 115 2.09 -6.37 -1.57
CA THR A 115 2.82 -6.22 -0.30
C THR A 115 3.27 -7.56 0.29
N GLY A 116 2.82 -8.69 -0.28
CA GLY A 116 3.18 -10.06 0.10
C GLY A 116 3.74 -10.87 -1.08
N SER A 117 3.70 -12.20 -0.97
CA SER A 117 4.29 -13.11 -1.95
C SER A 117 3.56 -13.09 -3.31
N ILE A 118 4.32 -12.87 -4.39
CA ILE A 118 3.79 -12.98 -5.76
C ILE A 118 3.38 -14.41 -6.10
N LEU A 119 4.08 -15.42 -5.55
CA LEU A 119 3.82 -16.84 -5.85
C LEU A 119 2.43 -17.28 -5.37
N ALA A 120 2.00 -16.78 -4.20
CA ALA A 120 0.66 -17.05 -3.70
C ALA A 120 -0.40 -16.31 -4.53
N GLY A 121 -0.09 -15.07 -4.93
CA GLY A 121 -0.96 -14.27 -5.81
C GLY A 121 -1.18 -14.94 -7.17
N THR A 122 -0.11 -15.37 -7.84
CA THR A 122 -0.17 -16.00 -9.16
C THR A 122 -0.92 -17.33 -9.13
N GLU A 123 -0.71 -18.14 -8.09
CA GLU A 123 -1.42 -19.40 -7.91
C GLU A 123 -2.93 -19.18 -7.79
N LEU A 124 -3.36 -18.20 -6.99
CA LEU A 124 -4.77 -17.92 -6.79
C LEU A 124 -5.40 -17.27 -8.03
N GLN A 125 -4.66 -16.41 -8.73
CA GLN A 125 -5.05 -15.90 -10.05
C GLN A 125 -5.28 -17.04 -11.04
N ALA A 126 -4.37 -18.01 -11.12
CA ALA A 126 -4.50 -19.15 -12.03
C ALA A 126 -5.71 -20.04 -11.68
N ARG A 127 -5.96 -20.28 -10.38
CA ARG A 127 -7.17 -20.99 -9.91
C ARG A 127 -8.45 -20.28 -10.33
N TRP A 128 -8.47 -18.95 -10.24
CA TRP A 128 -9.63 -18.18 -10.71
C TRP A 128 -9.75 -18.19 -12.24
N ALA A 129 -8.65 -17.96 -12.95
CA ALA A 129 -8.61 -17.92 -14.41
C ALA A 129 -9.13 -19.20 -15.05
N THR A 130 -8.64 -20.35 -14.60
CA THR A 130 -9.07 -21.67 -15.11
C THR A 130 -10.55 -21.94 -14.87
N ARG A 131 -11.12 -21.49 -13.75
CA ARG A 131 -12.56 -21.63 -13.47
C ARG A 131 -13.41 -20.72 -14.35
N VAL A 132 -12.92 -19.52 -14.66
CA VAL A 132 -13.58 -18.62 -15.62
C VAL A 132 -13.56 -19.23 -17.03
N PHE A 133 -12.42 -19.75 -17.48
CA PHE A 133 -12.32 -20.44 -18.77
C PHE A 133 -13.21 -21.68 -18.87
N LYS A 134 -13.37 -22.42 -17.76
CA LYS A 134 -14.31 -23.55 -17.67
C LYS A 134 -15.79 -23.11 -17.56
N GLY A 135 -16.08 -21.82 -17.43
CA GLY A 135 -17.43 -21.30 -17.26
C GLY A 135 -18.03 -21.50 -15.85
N LEU A 136 -17.22 -21.92 -14.87
CA LEU A 136 -17.64 -22.13 -13.48
C LEU A 136 -17.71 -20.82 -12.68
N CYS A 137 -16.98 -19.79 -13.11
CA CYS A 137 -17.00 -18.46 -12.53
C CYS A 137 -17.30 -17.45 -13.66
N LYS A 138 -18.22 -16.51 -13.42
CA LYS A 138 -18.52 -15.45 -14.38
C LYS A 138 -17.82 -14.15 -13.97
N ILE A 139 -17.31 -13.41 -14.95
CA ILE A 139 -16.87 -12.04 -14.75
C ILE A 139 -17.91 -11.07 -15.33
N PRO A 140 -17.92 -9.78 -14.93
CA PRO A 140 -18.81 -8.80 -15.53
C PRO A 140 -18.57 -8.69 -17.05
N PRO A 141 -19.60 -8.31 -17.84
CA PRO A 141 -19.45 -8.14 -19.28
C PRO A 141 -18.47 -7.00 -19.61
N SER A 142 -17.77 -7.15 -20.74
CA SER A 142 -16.75 -6.19 -21.24
C SER A 142 -17.23 -4.73 -21.20
N GLN A 143 -18.46 -4.46 -21.65
CA GLN A 143 -19.03 -3.10 -21.63
C GLN A 143 -19.04 -2.48 -20.24
N LYS A 144 -19.37 -3.25 -19.20
CA LYS A 144 -19.36 -2.76 -17.81
C LYS A 144 -17.94 -2.54 -17.32
N LEU A 145 -17.03 -3.46 -17.62
CA LEU A 145 -15.62 -3.34 -17.24
C LEU A 145 -14.98 -2.11 -17.88
N MET A 146 -15.17 -1.92 -19.20
CA MET A 146 -14.67 -0.75 -19.91
C MET A 146 -15.26 0.56 -19.39
N ALA A 147 -16.56 0.61 -19.07
CA ALA A 147 -17.16 1.80 -18.46
C ALA A 147 -16.52 2.15 -17.11
N GLU A 148 -16.18 1.15 -16.29
CA GLU A 148 -15.45 1.36 -15.03
C GLU A 148 -14.02 1.86 -15.27
N VAL A 149 -13.33 1.35 -16.31
CA VAL A 149 -11.97 1.79 -16.66
C VAL A 149 -11.98 3.24 -17.14
N VAL A 150 -12.86 3.59 -18.09
CA VAL A 150 -12.98 4.96 -18.61
C VAL A 150 -13.27 5.95 -17.48
N LYS A 151 -14.17 5.58 -16.55
CA LYS A 151 -14.45 6.41 -15.37
C LYS A 151 -13.19 6.61 -14.51
N LYS A 152 -12.39 5.57 -14.30
CA LYS A 152 -11.14 5.67 -13.53
C LYS A 152 -10.11 6.54 -14.24
N GLU A 153 -9.93 6.38 -15.55
CA GLU A 153 -9.03 7.24 -16.34
C GLU A 153 -9.43 8.71 -16.23
N GLN A 154 -10.71 9.04 -16.39
CA GLN A 154 -11.21 10.41 -16.23
C GLN A 154 -10.94 10.99 -14.83
N LEU A 155 -11.05 10.17 -13.78
CA LEU A 155 -10.74 10.61 -12.42
C LEU A 155 -9.23 10.85 -12.23
N ILE A 156 -8.39 10.05 -12.88
CA ILE A 156 -6.93 10.22 -12.86
C ILE A 156 -6.53 11.49 -13.61
N GLU A 157 -7.07 11.71 -14.81
CA GLU A 157 -6.81 12.91 -15.62
C GLU A 157 -7.24 14.20 -14.91
N ARG A 158 -8.34 14.14 -14.15
CA ARG A 158 -8.82 15.27 -13.33
C ARG A 158 -8.03 15.46 -12.03
N GLY A 159 -7.05 14.61 -11.74
CA GLY A 159 -6.29 14.62 -10.48
C GLY A 159 -7.12 14.23 -9.25
N LEU A 160 -8.32 13.68 -9.43
CA LEU A 160 -9.21 13.24 -8.34
C LEU A 160 -8.84 11.84 -7.83
N MET A 161 -8.03 11.11 -8.58
CA MET A 161 -7.53 9.78 -8.23
C MET A 161 -6.07 9.66 -8.66
N LYS A 162 -5.23 9.04 -7.83
CA LYS A 162 -3.86 8.69 -8.22
C LYS A 162 -3.89 7.45 -9.10
N ASP A 163 -3.03 7.39 -10.13
CA ASP A 163 -2.86 6.18 -10.92
C ASP A 163 -2.39 5.01 -10.03
N PRO A 164 -3.20 3.95 -9.87
CA PRO A 164 -2.86 2.80 -9.04
C PRO A 164 -1.82 1.87 -9.69
N SER A 165 -1.45 2.08 -10.96
CA SER A 165 -0.60 1.15 -11.74
C SER A 165 0.79 0.93 -11.11
N GLY A 166 1.35 1.97 -10.47
CA GLY A 166 2.67 1.94 -9.84
C GLY A 166 2.68 1.51 -8.37
N ASP A 167 1.53 1.40 -7.71
CA ASP A 167 1.44 1.12 -6.29
C ASP A 167 1.30 -0.39 -6.03
N LYS A 168 1.94 -0.88 -4.95
CA LYS A 168 1.74 -2.26 -4.47
C LYS A 168 0.31 -2.38 -3.91
N LEU A 169 -0.42 -3.39 -4.37
CA LEU A 169 -1.71 -3.77 -3.80
C LEU A 169 -1.53 -4.38 -2.40
N ASP A 170 -2.53 -4.15 -1.55
CA ASP A 170 -2.63 -4.86 -0.28
C ASP A 170 -2.86 -6.35 -0.52
N TYR A 171 -1.93 -7.18 -0.02
CA TYR A 171 -1.92 -8.63 -0.24
C TYR A 171 -3.21 -9.30 0.26
N ILE A 172 -3.65 -9.01 1.49
CA ILE A 172 -4.81 -9.69 2.08
C ILE A 172 -6.08 -9.32 1.33
N SER A 173 -6.29 -8.02 1.09
CA SER A 173 -7.46 -7.53 0.36
C SER A 173 -7.55 -8.13 -1.04
N TYR A 174 -6.43 -8.17 -1.78
CA TYR A 174 -6.39 -8.73 -3.12
C TYR A 174 -6.66 -10.24 -3.13
N MET A 175 -6.03 -10.98 -2.22
CA MET A 175 -6.18 -12.43 -2.13
C MET A 175 -7.60 -12.80 -1.72
N ASP A 176 -8.20 -12.10 -0.75
CA ASP A 176 -9.58 -12.31 -0.33
C ASP A 176 -10.58 -12.02 -1.45
N ASP A 177 -10.32 -10.98 -2.24
CA ASP A 177 -11.12 -10.61 -3.40
C ASP A 177 -11.16 -11.70 -4.46
N LEU A 178 -10.01 -12.34 -4.75
CA LEU A 178 -9.93 -13.46 -5.68
C LEU A 178 -10.52 -14.74 -5.09
N ALA A 179 -10.23 -15.01 -3.81
CA ALA A 179 -10.74 -16.19 -3.11
C ALA A 179 -12.28 -16.15 -3.02
N ALA A 180 -12.88 -14.97 -2.85
CA ALA A 180 -14.32 -14.79 -2.90
C ALA A 180 -14.91 -15.16 -4.27
N CYS A 181 -14.25 -14.80 -5.38
CA CYS A 181 -14.70 -15.13 -6.74
C CYS A 181 -14.77 -16.65 -7.01
N ILE A 182 -13.99 -17.45 -6.29
CA ILE A 182 -13.97 -18.92 -6.44
C ILE A 182 -14.56 -19.68 -5.25
N GLY A 183 -15.07 -18.96 -4.23
CA GLY A 183 -15.67 -19.55 -3.03
C GLY A 183 -14.68 -20.23 -2.08
N THR A 184 -13.43 -19.77 -2.01
CA THR A 184 -12.38 -20.33 -1.14
C THR A 184 -11.91 -19.36 -0.06
N LYS A 185 -12.58 -18.20 0.07
CA LYS A 185 -12.31 -17.24 1.15
C LYS A 185 -12.77 -17.84 2.49
N PRO A 186 -11.90 -17.96 3.51
CA PRO A 186 -12.30 -18.49 4.80
C PRO A 186 -13.29 -17.56 5.50
N SER A 187 -14.46 -18.08 5.86
CA SER A 187 -15.45 -17.35 6.67
C SER A 187 -15.03 -17.37 8.15
N ILE A 188 -14.36 -16.31 8.59
CA ILE A 188 -13.81 -16.21 9.95
C ILE A 188 -14.87 -16.47 11.06
N PRO A 189 -16.09 -15.90 11.02
CA PRO A 189 -17.09 -16.17 12.06
C PRO A 189 -17.51 -17.64 12.14
N LEU A 190 -17.68 -18.29 10.99
CA LEU A 190 -18.01 -19.72 10.93
C LEU A 190 -16.85 -20.58 11.45
N LEU A 191 -15.62 -20.18 11.11
CA LEU A 191 -14.41 -20.86 11.58
C LEU A 191 -14.29 -20.79 13.10
N PHE A 192 -14.63 -19.66 13.73
CA PHE A 192 -14.66 -19.53 15.19
C PHE A 192 -15.68 -20.46 15.85
N LEU A 193 -16.79 -20.77 15.19
CA LEU A 193 -17.80 -21.71 15.68
C LEU A 193 -17.37 -23.18 15.52
N GLN A 194 -16.70 -23.51 14.41
CA GLN A 194 -16.35 -24.90 14.07
C GLN A 194 -14.99 -25.35 14.63
N ASP A 195 -13.97 -24.50 14.53
CA ASP A 195 -12.61 -24.77 15.00
C ASP A 195 -11.98 -23.46 15.51
N PRO A 196 -12.27 -23.06 16.77
CA PRO A 196 -11.81 -21.80 17.33
C PRO A 196 -10.27 -21.69 17.40
N ARG A 197 -9.57 -22.82 17.51
CA ARG A 197 -8.10 -22.84 17.51
C ARG A 197 -7.55 -22.46 16.14
N LEU A 198 -8.09 -23.04 15.07
CA LEU A 198 -7.72 -22.68 13.71
C LEU A 198 -8.14 -21.25 13.38
N ALA A 199 -9.34 -20.82 13.80
CA ALA A 199 -9.84 -19.46 13.58
C ALA A 199 -8.93 -18.40 14.18
N TRP A 200 -8.42 -18.65 15.39
CA TRP A 200 -7.48 -17.76 16.05
C TRP A 200 -6.19 -17.59 15.23
N GLU A 201 -5.59 -18.68 14.74
CA GLU A 201 -4.38 -18.64 13.92
C GLU A 201 -4.61 -17.99 12.55
N VAL A 202 -5.77 -18.20 11.92
CA VAL A 202 -6.09 -17.58 10.63
C VAL A 202 -6.33 -16.07 10.77
N PHE A 203 -6.97 -15.62 11.86
CA PHE A 203 -7.32 -14.21 12.03
C PHE A 203 -6.19 -13.38 12.68
N PHE A 204 -5.53 -13.92 13.71
CA PHE A 204 -4.49 -13.20 14.46
C PHE A 204 -3.06 -13.63 14.12
N GLY A 205 -2.89 -14.77 13.45
CA GLY A 205 -1.59 -15.28 13.02
C GLY A 205 -1.15 -14.72 11.66
N PRO A 206 -0.03 -15.24 11.12
CA PRO A 206 0.42 -14.86 9.79
C PRO A 206 -0.56 -15.35 8.71
N CYS A 207 -0.86 -14.46 7.77
CA CYS A 207 -1.69 -14.74 6.59
C CYS A 207 -0.95 -15.65 5.59
N THR A 208 -0.87 -16.95 5.90
CA THR A 208 -0.16 -17.93 5.07
C THR A 208 -1.03 -18.47 3.93
N PRO A 209 -0.46 -18.80 2.76
CA PRO A 209 -1.24 -19.23 1.59
C PRO A 209 -2.11 -20.48 1.83
N TYR A 210 -1.76 -21.31 2.82
CA TYR A 210 -2.54 -22.48 3.22
C TYR A 210 -4.01 -22.15 3.51
N GLN A 211 -4.30 -20.96 4.05
CA GLN A 211 -5.65 -20.55 4.41
C GLN A 211 -6.61 -20.47 3.19
N TYR A 212 -6.08 -20.18 2.00
CA TYR A 212 -6.85 -20.10 0.76
C TYR A 212 -7.14 -21.49 0.14
N ARG A 213 -6.74 -22.56 0.83
CA ARG A 213 -7.05 -23.97 0.53
C ARG A 213 -7.69 -24.70 1.73
N LEU A 214 -8.19 -23.97 2.72
CA LEU A 214 -8.94 -24.55 3.84
C LEU A 214 -10.33 -25.06 3.44
N MET A 215 -10.97 -24.38 2.49
CA MET A 215 -12.34 -24.65 2.08
C MET A 215 -12.56 -24.31 0.60
N GLY A 216 -13.71 -24.72 0.08
CA GLY A 216 -14.09 -24.51 -1.31
C GLY A 216 -13.34 -25.40 -2.30
N PRO A 217 -13.49 -25.14 -3.62
CA PRO A 217 -12.86 -25.94 -4.66
C PRO A 217 -11.33 -25.94 -4.58
N GLY A 218 -10.73 -27.14 -4.59
CA GLY A 218 -9.29 -27.30 -4.43
C GLY A 218 -8.81 -27.21 -2.98
N LYS A 219 -9.71 -27.42 -2.01
CA LYS A 219 -9.37 -27.65 -0.60
C LYS A 219 -8.25 -28.69 -0.48
N TRP A 220 -7.32 -28.45 0.43
CA TRP A 220 -6.25 -29.37 0.78
C TRP A 220 -6.40 -29.82 2.23
N ASP A 221 -6.51 -31.12 2.47
CA ASP A 221 -6.77 -31.66 3.82
C ASP A 221 -5.61 -31.38 4.80
N GLY A 222 -4.39 -31.23 4.30
CA GLY A 222 -3.22 -30.84 5.09
C GLY A 222 -3.19 -29.36 5.50
N ALA A 223 -4.07 -28.51 4.96
CA ALA A 223 -4.02 -27.06 5.16
C ALA A 223 -4.14 -26.66 6.64
N ARG A 224 -5.03 -27.32 7.37
CA ARG A 224 -5.22 -27.09 8.82
C ARG A 224 -3.93 -27.37 9.58
N THR A 225 -3.37 -28.57 9.41
CA THR A 225 -2.13 -28.98 10.10
C THR A 225 -0.98 -28.05 9.71
N ALA A 226 -0.88 -27.67 8.44
CA ALA A 226 0.14 -26.74 7.96
C ALA A 226 0.06 -25.37 8.65
N ILE A 227 -1.13 -24.80 8.83
CA ILE A 227 -1.31 -23.53 9.54
C ILE A 227 -0.91 -23.68 11.01
N LEU A 228 -1.42 -24.70 11.71
CA LEU A 228 -1.16 -24.88 13.14
C LEU A 228 0.31 -25.17 13.49
N THR A 229 1.08 -25.70 12.55
CA THR A 229 2.51 -26.06 12.72
C THR A 229 3.47 -25.13 11.97
N GLN A 230 2.97 -24.00 11.45
CA GLN A 230 3.78 -23.09 10.63
C GLN A 230 5.00 -22.54 11.38
N TRP A 231 4.85 -22.20 12.66
CA TRP A 231 5.94 -21.70 13.49
C TRP A 231 6.98 -22.77 13.82
N ASP A 232 6.56 -24.03 13.96
CA ASP A 232 7.49 -25.14 14.17
C ASP A 232 8.44 -25.25 12.97
N ARG A 233 7.90 -25.19 11.75
CA ARG A 233 8.71 -25.23 10.51
C ARG A 233 9.59 -24.00 10.33
N THR A 234 9.11 -22.82 10.71
CA THR A 234 9.91 -21.58 10.63
C THR A 234 11.08 -21.60 11.61
N LEU A 235 10.86 -22.08 12.85
CA LEU A 235 11.87 -22.04 13.91
C LEU A 235 12.83 -23.24 13.86
N LYS A 236 12.40 -24.40 13.35
CA LYS A 236 13.23 -25.61 13.29
C LYS A 236 14.60 -25.41 12.65
N PRO A 237 14.74 -24.78 11.46
CA PRO A 237 16.06 -24.59 10.86
C PRO A 237 16.92 -23.55 11.59
N LEU A 238 16.30 -22.63 12.35
CA LEU A 238 16.99 -21.60 13.12
C LEU A 238 17.48 -22.11 14.49
N ARG A 239 16.95 -23.24 14.98
CA ARG A 239 17.29 -23.83 16.28
C ARG A 239 18.23 -25.03 16.12
N THR A 240 19.43 -24.79 15.60
CA THR A 240 20.48 -25.81 15.43
C THR A 240 21.16 -26.22 16.74
N ARG A 241 21.09 -25.37 17.78
CA ARG A 241 21.57 -25.68 19.14
C ARG A 241 20.39 -25.82 20.10
N VAL A 242 20.29 -26.97 20.78
CA VAL A 242 19.26 -27.21 21.80
C VAL A 242 19.80 -26.79 23.17
N VAL A 243 19.08 -25.88 23.84
CA VAL A 243 19.35 -25.46 25.22
C VAL A 243 18.26 -26.07 26.13
N PRO A 244 18.62 -26.68 27.29
CA PRO A 244 17.69 -27.41 28.15
C PRO A 244 16.49 -26.61 28.69
N ASP A 245 16.57 -25.28 28.77
CA ASP A 245 15.54 -24.41 29.39
C ASP A 245 15.11 -23.21 28.52
N SER A 246 14.81 -23.41 27.24
CA SER A 246 14.16 -22.33 26.49
C SER A 246 12.71 -22.19 26.96
N SER A 247 12.38 -21.13 27.70
CA SER A 247 11.00 -20.71 27.90
C SER A 247 10.32 -20.63 26.52
N LYS A 248 9.11 -21.21 26.40
CA LYS A 248 8.34 -21.09 25.14
C LYS A 248 8.26 -19.60 24.80
N PRO A 249 8.56 -19.18 23.56
CA PRO A 249 8.50 -17.77 23.21
C PRO A 249 7.11 -17.27 23.56
N ALA A 250 7.04 -16.32 24.50
CA ALA A 250 5.78 -15.68 24.86
C ALA A 250 5.19 -15.13 23.56
N SER A 251 4.04 -15.66 23.16
CA SER A 251 3.30 -15.15 22.01
C SER A 251 3.24 -13.63 22.15
N ARG A 252 3.82 -12.89 21.19
CA ARG A 252 3.91 -11.41 21.20
C ARG A 252 2.55 -10.73 21.34
N SER A 253 1.46 -11.49 21.27
CA SER A 253 0.09 -11.11 21.62
C SER A 253 -0.08 -10.60 23.07
N HIS A 254 0.77 -10.98 24.03
CA HIS A 254 0.58 -10.55 25.43
C HIS A 254 0.71 -9.04 25.63
N TYR A 255 1.70 -8.37 25.03
CA TYR A 255 1.88 -6.92 25.26
C TYR A 255 0.72 -6.07 24.70
N LEU A 256 0.22 -6.40 23.50
CA LEU A 256 -0.94 -5.70 22.94
C LEU A 256 -2.23 -5.97 23.74
N LYS A 257 -2.40 -7.19 24.28
CA LYS A 257 -3.56 -7.52 25.14
C LYS A 257 -3.49 -6.87 26.52
N VAL A 258 -2.29 -6.78 27.11
CA VAL A 258 -2.07 -6.21 28.45
C VAL A 258 -2.42 -4.73 28.50
N TRP A 259 -2.19 -3.98 27.41
CA TRP A 259 -2.52 -2.54 27.37
C TRP A 259 -3.90 -2.24 26.77
N ALA A 260 -4.43 -3.09 25.89
CA ALA A 260 -5.74 -2.85 25.28
C ALA A 260 -6.88 -2.85 26.30
N ALA A 261 -6.91 -3.80 27.25
CA ALA A 261 -7.98 -3.88 28.24
C ALA A 261 -7.97 -2.70 29.25
N PRO A 262 -6.83 -2.29 29.83
CA PRO A 262 -6.76 -1.10 30.68
C PRO A 262 -7.10 0.20 29.94
N ILE A 263 -6.67 0.35 28.68
CA ILE A 263 -6.98 1.54 27.88
C ILE A 263 -8.49 1.59 27.60
N LEU A 264 -9.10 0.47 27.19
CA LEU A 264 -10.53 0.39 26.92
C LEU A 264 -11.36 0.64 28.20
N LEU A 265 -10.91 0.09 29.34
CA LEU A 265 -11.52 0.32 30.64
C LEU A 265 -11.38 1.78 31.09
N ALA A 266 -10.22 2.41 30.89
CA ALA A 266 -9.99 3.81 31.20
C ALA A 266 -10.86 4.73 30.33
N SER A 267 -10.99 4.45 29.03
CA SER A 267 -11.88 5.17 28.13
C SER A 267 -13.35 5.03 28.53
N LEU A 268 -13.80 3.81 28.87
CA LEU A 268 -15.16 3.57 29.36
C LEU A 268 -15.42 4.28 30.70
N LEU A 269 -14.47 4.29 31.63
CA LEU A 269 -14.58 5.00 32.91
C LEU A 269 -14.64 6.52 32.72
N LEU A 270 -13.90 7.08 31.75
CA LEU A 270 -13.98 8.51 31.41
C LEU A 270 -15.34 8.87 30.81
N ILE A 271 -15.91 8.01 29.96
CA ILE A 271 -17.25 8.19 29.37
C ILE A 271 -18.35 8.02 30.43
N CYS A 272 -18.23 7.04 31.33
CA CYS A 272 -19.19 6.84 32.42
C CYS A 272 -19.11 7.94 33.48
N LYS A 273 -17.91 8.47 33.79
CA LYS A 273 -17.77 9.63 34.68
C LYS A 273 -18.36 10.89 34.07
N SER A 274 -18.21 11.12 32.77
CA SER A 274 -18.87 12.26 32.11
C SER A 274 -20.39 12.12 32.16
N SER A 275 -20.94 10.91 31.96
CA SER A 275 -22.39 10.68 32.05
C SER A 275 -22.96 10.77 33.47
N LEU A 276 -22.17 10.42 34.50
CA LEU A 276 -22.54 10.57 35.91
C LEU A 276 -22.46 12.03 36.38
N PHE A 277 -21.47 12.79 35.89
CA PHE A 277 -21.35 14.22 36.15
C PHE A 277 -22.52 15.00 35.55
N SER A 278 -22.98 14.63 34.35
CA SER A 278 -24.18 15.21 33.71
C SER A 278 -25.50 14.93 34.45
N LYS A 279 -25.52 13.98 35.39
CA LYS A 279 -26.73 13.65 36.18
C LYS A 279 -26.76 14.30 37.57
N LEU A 280 -25.67 14.93 38.00
CA LEU A 280 -25.54 15.48 39.37
C LEU A 280 -25.42 17.02 39.42
N VAL A 281 -25.48 17.70 38.28
CA VAL A 281 -25.30 19.15 38.19
C VAL A 281 -26.58 19.79 37.61
N PRO A 282 -27.19 20.79 38.27
CA PRO A 282 -28.34 21.51 37.72
C PRO A 282 -27.95 22.29 36.46
N ASP A 283 -28.84 22.32 35.46
CA ASP A 283 -28.62 22.81 34.07
C ASP A 283 -27.82 24.13 33.93
N LYS A 284 -27.83 25.01 34.92
CA LYS A 284 -27.10 26.29 34.87
C LYS A 284 -25.58 26.20 35.01
N LEU A 285 -25.01 25.09 35.50
CA LEU A 285 -23.55 24.92 35.55
C LEU A 285 -22.98 24.18 34.32
N GLN A 286 -23.84 23.53 33.55
CA GLN A 286 -23.47 22.67 32.41
C GLN A 286 -22.80 23.48 31.28
N ASP A 287 -23.31 24.67 30.97
CA ASP A 287 -22.79 25.55 29.92
C ASP A 287 -21.39 26.12 30.24
N ARG A 288 -21.11 26.37 31.53
CA ARG A 288 -19.80 26.87 31.98
C ARG A 288 -18.74 25.78 32.01
N ILE A 289 -19.10 24.55 32.39
CA ILE A 289 -18.15 23.43 32.48
C ILE A 289 -17.89 22.78 31.11
N SER A 290 -18.90 22.72 30.23
CA SER A 290 -18.75 22.23 28.84
C SER A 290 -17.67 23.00 28.08
N SER A 291 -17.68 24.33 28.20
CA SER A 291 -16.68 25.21 27.60
C SER A 291 -15.26 24.96 28.15
N TYR A 292 -15.14 24.68 29.44
CA TYR A 292 -13.85 24.39 30.09
C TYR A 292 -13.31 23.00 29.73
N LEU A 293 -14.16 21.96 29.65
CA LEU A 293 -13.73 20.61 29.27
C LEU A 293 -13.28 20.56 27.81
N ILE A 294 -13.99 21.24 26.92
CA ILE A 294 -13.61 21.41 25.50
C ILE A 294 -12.24 22.11 25.41
N LEU A 295 -12.01 23.16 26.21
CA LEU A 295 -10.71 23.85 26.28
C LEU A 295 -9.58 22.99 26.85
N VAL A 296 -9.84 22.13 27.84
CA VAL A 296 -8.85 21.21 28.42
C VAL A 296 -8.50 20.08 27.45
N VAL A 297 -9.49 19.53 26.74
CA VAL A 297 -9.26 18.55 25.66
C VAL A 297 -8.46 19.19 24.54
N ILE A 298 -8.83 20.39 24.06
CA ILE A 298 -8.07 21.12 23.04
C ILE A 298 -6.64 21.46 23.52
N ARG A 299 -6.44 21.82 24.79
CA ARG A 299 -5.09 22.07 25.36
C ARG A 299 -4.25 20.81 25.51
N GLN A 300 -4.84 19.66 25.86
CA GLN A 300 -4.11 18.39 25.91
C GLN A 300 -3.73 17.91 24.51
N TYR A 301 -4.61 18.07 23.51
CA TYR A 301 -4.29 17.77 22.11
C TYR A 301 -3.23 18.73 21.54
N SER A 302 -3.21 20.00 21.95
CA SER A 302 -2.16 20.97 21.58
C SER A 302 -0.80 20.65 22.20
N LYS A 303 -0.75 20.03 23.40
CA LYS A 303 0.53 19.61 24.04
C LYS A 303 1.04 18.24 23.58
N LEU A 304 0.19 17.37 23.02
CA LEU A 304 0.59 16.09 22.42
C LEU A 304 0.76 16.14 20.89
N GLY A 305 0.41 17.26 20.25
CA GLY A 305 0.51 17.50 18.81
C GLY A 305 1.91 17.86 18.31
N HIS A 306 2.96 17.20 18.82
CA HIS A 306 4.28 17.21 18.19
C HIS A 306 4.77 15.83 17.73
N GLN A 307 3.87 14.84 17.62
CA GLN A 307 4.13 13.62 16.85
C GLN A 307 2.89 13.17 16.06
N ASN A 308 3.12 12.95 14.77
CA ASN A 308 2.14 12.65 13.72
C ASN A 308 1.22 11.46 14.03
N LEU A 309 -0.09 11.67 14.00
CA LEU A 309 -1.07 10.58 13.83
C LEU A 309 -2.31 11.09 13.09
N VAL A 310 -2.39 10.82 11.78
CA VAL A 310 -3.60 11.07 10.96
C VAL A 310 -4.45 9.80 10.99
N LEU A 311 -5.55 9.82 11.74
CA LEU A 311 -6.63 8.85 11.68
C LEU A 311 -7.79 9.47 10.89
N GLN A 312 -8.00 9.01 9.66
CA GLN A 312 -9.21 9.32 8.88
C GLN A 312 -10.37 8.44 9.36
N LEU A 313 -11.47 9.07 9.76
CA LEU A 313 -12.80 8.44 9.86
C LEU A 313 -13.79 9.25 9.01
N PRO A 314 -14.72 8.60 8.29
CA PRO A 314 -15.56 9.24 7.29
C PRO A 314 -16.84 9.77 7.93
N LEU A 315 -17.13 11.06 7.77
CA LEU A 315 -18.46 11.59 8.04
C LEU A 315 -19.00 12.32 6.82
N HIS A 316 -20.01 11.70 6.22
CA HIS A 316 -20.93 12.26 5.26
C HIS A 316 -21.61 13.51 5.86
N PHE A 317 -21.42 14.69 5.25
CA PHE A 317 -22.35 15.81 5.43
C PHE A 317 -22.62 16.51 4.09
N LYS A 318 -23.90 16.82 3.89
CA LYS A 318 -24.50 17.41 2.69
C LYS A 318 -24.01 18.84 2.42
N ARG A 319 -23.97 19.20 1.13
CA ARG A 319 -23.80 20.54 0.54
C ARG A 319 -24.47 21.66 1.33
N CYS A 320 -23.75 22.78 1.49
CA CYS A 320 -24.27 24.16 1.40
C CYS A 320 -23.18 25.08 0.82
N HIS A 321 -23.58 26.01 -0.05
CA HIS A 321 -22.77 27.00 -0.76
C HIS A 321 -21.99 27.95 0.17
N PRO A 322 -20.77 28.40 -0.19
CA PRO A 322 -20.18 29.58 0.41
C PRO A 322 -20.60 30.86 -0.34
N VAL A 323 -21.16 31.79 0.43
CA VAL A 323 -21.34 33.21 0.09
C VAL A 323 -19.97 33.89 0.16
N LEU A 324 -19.57 34.55 -0.93
CA LEU A 324 -18.39 35.40 -1.02
C LEU A 324 -18.65 36.72 -0.27
N LEU A 325 -17.85 37.01 0.76
CA LEU A 325 -17.73 38.36 1.32
C LEU A 325 -16.58 39.08 0.60
N ASN A 326 -16.93 40.18 -0.07
CA ASN A 326 -16.02 41.17 -0.60
C ASN A 326 -15.32 41.93 0.53
N CYS A 327 -14.00 42.07 0.44
CA CYS A 327 -13.27 43.19 1.03
C CYS A 327 -12.58 43.94 -0.10
N GLU A 328 -13.15 45.07 -0.50
CA GLU A 328 -12.48 46.11 -1.27
C GLU A 328 -11.76 47.06 -0.31
N LEU A 329 -10.50 47.40 -0.61
CA LEU A 329 -9.92 48.73 -0.44
C LEU A 329 -8.69 48.84 -1.37
N CYS A 330 -8.80 49.81 -2.29
CA CYS A 330 -7.97 50.20 -3.44
C CYS A 330 -6.69 51.00 -3.05
N PRO A 331 -5.87 51.61 -3.96
CA PRO A 331 -5.81 51.53 -5.44
C PRO A 331 -4.38 51.53 -6.10
N ALA A 332 -4.38 51.21 -7.40
CA ALA A 332 -3.63 51.80 -8.53
C ALA A 332 -2.08 51.79 -8.61
N SER A 333 -1.54 51.13 -9.64
CA SER A 333 -0.98 51.83 -10.82
C SER A 333 -0.68 50.91 -12.01
N SER A 334 -1.01 51.46 -13.17
CA SER A 334 -0.90 51.00 -14.56
C SER A 334 0.45 50.42 -15.00
N LEU A 335 0.43 49.34 -15.80
CA LEU A 335 1.06 49.34 -17.13
C LEU A 335 0.58 48.16 -18.01
N ARG A 336 0.11 48.52 -19.20
CA ARG A 336 -0.46 47.67 -20.26
C ARG A 336 0.60 47.30 -21.32
N HIS A 337 0.31 46.19 -22.00
CA HIS A 337 0.72 45.80 -23.37
C HIS A 337 2.14 45.24 -23.60
N LYS A 338 2.23 43.94 -23.94
CA LYS A 338 2.31 43.43 -25.34
C LYS A 338 2.47 41.90 -25.34
N LEU A 339 1.48 41.19 -25.90
CA LEU A 339 1.61 39.84 -26.44
C LEU A 339 1.99 39.96 -27.91
N LEU A 340 3.01 39.21 -28.35
CA LEU A 340 3.31 38.94 -29.76
C LEU A 340 3.73 37.46 -29.89
N PRO A 341 3.29 36.74 -30.93
CA PRO A 341 3.54 35.31 -31.10
C PRO A 341 4.80 35.00 -31.93
N LEU A 342 5.20 33.72 -31.83
CA LEU A 342 6.23 32.93 -32.52
C LEU A 342 6.61 33.32 -33.96
N PRO A 343 7.79 32.84 -34.42
CA PRO A 343 7.87 32.24 -35.76
C PRO A 343 8.41 30.81 -35.75
N ALA A 344 7.86 30.04 -36.69
CA ALA A 344 8.18 28.67 -37.06
C ALA A 344 9.60 28.53 -37.64
N THR A 345 10.20 27.36 -37.46
CA THR A 345 11.33 26.91 -38.27
C THR A 345 10.99 25.57 -38.92
N ARG A 346 11.25 25.53 -40.23
CA ARG A 346 10.90 24.50 -41.20
C ARG A 346 12.10 23.56 -41.41
N ILE A 347 11.76 22.31 -41.67
CA ILE A 347 12.56 21.12 -42.00
C ILE A 347 13.56 21.37 -43.14
N HIS A 348 14.72 20.67 -43.10
CA HIS A 348 15.43 20.22 -44.31
C HIS A 348 15.89 18.76 -44.17
N THR A 349 15.38 17.97 -45.13
CA THR A 349 15.78 16.66 -45.71
C THR A 349 16.08 15.48 -44.80
#